data_AF-A0A932DLL5-F1
#
_entry.id   AF-A0A932DLL5-F1
#
_cell.length_a   1.000
_cell.length_b   1.000
_cell.length_c   1.000
_cell.angle_alpha   90.00
_cell.angle_beta   90.00
_cell.angle_gamma   90.00
#
_symmetry.space_group_name_H-M   'P 1'
#
loop_
_entity.id
_entity.type
_entity.pdbx_description
1 polymer ?
#
loop_
_entity_poly.entity_id
_entity_poly.type
_entity_poly.pdbx_seq_one_letter_code
_entity_poly.pdbx_strand_id
1 'polypeptide(L)' 'GPHSYIVQRGDELRTIAPRFATTVSALLTANPSITNPELIYTGQQLFIPLQYNAAPLPFGP' A
#
# COMPACT_ATOMS: atom_id res chain seq x y z
N GLY A 1 7.21 12.35 5.39
CA GLY A 1 6.34 11.98 6.53
C GLY A 1 5.40 10.87 6.10
N PRO A 2 4.93 10.02 7.02
CA PRO A 2 3.99 8.96 6.67
C PRO A 2 2.70 9.58 6.12
N HIS A 3 2.29 9.15 4.93
CA HIS A 3 0.95 9.44 4.42
C HIS A 3 0.04 8.33 4.95
N SER A 4 -0.85 8.65 5.89
CA SER A 4 -1.87 7.69 6.32
C SER A 4 -3.06 7.75 5.36
N TYR A 5 -3.61 6.58 5.01
CA TYR A 5 -4.81 6.44 4.21
C TYR A 5 -5.87 5.69 5.01
N ILE A 6 -7.11 6.17 5.00
CA ILE A 6 -8.24 5.43 5.60
C ILE A 6 -8.86 4.59 4.50
N VAL A 7 -8.83 3.28 4.68
CA VAL A 7 -9.42 2.31 3.73
C VAL A 7 -10.91 2.58 3.58
N GLN A 8 -11.38 2.74 2.35
CA GLN A 8 -12.79 2.94 2.06
C GLN A 8 -13.47 1.63 1.66
N ARG A 9 -14.80 1.64 1.57
CA ARG A 9 -15.57 0.45 1.18
C ARG A 9 -15.25 0.09 -0.27
N GLY A 10 -14.75 -1.13 -0.48
CA GLY A 10 -14.37 -1.63 -1.80
C GLY A 10 -12.92 -1.32 -2.19
N ASP A 11 -12.13 -0.70 -1.32
CA ASP A 11 -10.70 -0.61 -1.52
C ASP A 11 -10.01 -1.94 -1.21
N GLU A 12 -8.92 -2.19 -1.92
CA GLU A 12 -8.07 -3.35 -1.76
C GLU A 12 -6.61 -2.90 -1.82
N LEU A 13 -5.68 -3.60 -1.17
CA LEU A 13 -4.26 -3.20 -1.21
C LEU A 13 -3.72 -3.14 -2.65
N ARG A 14 -4.18 -4.03 -3.52
CA ARG A 14 -3.82 -4.07 -4.95
C ARG A 14 -4.30 -2.85 -5.74
N THR A 15 -5.40 -2.21 -5.33
CA THR A 15 -5.91 -0.98 -5.96
C THR A 15 -5.36 0.27 -5.31
N ILE A 16 -5.05 0.22 -4.01
CA ILE A 16 -4.43 1.32 -3.25
C ILE A 16 -2.96 1.51 -3.65
N ALA A 17 -2.16 0.45 -3.68
CA ALA A 17 -0.73 0.52 -3.94
C ALA A 17 -0.33 1.37 -5.17
N PRO A 18 -0.89 1.13 -6.37
CA PRO A 18 -0.54 1.92 -7.56
C PRO A 18 -0.99 3.39 -7.45
N ARG A 19 -2.07 3.72 -6.71
CA ARG A 19 -2.51 5.11 -6.51
C ARG A 19 -1.46 5.96 -5.79
N PHE A 20 -0.63 5.33 -4.97
CA PHE A 20 0.43 5.99 -4.21
C PHE A 20 1.83 5.68 -4.75
N ALA A 21 1.94 5.17 -5.99
CA ALA A 21 3.21 4.76 -6.60
C ALA A 21 4.04 3.82 -5.69
N THR A 22 3.36 2.89 -5.01
CA THR A 22 3.98 1.91 -4.12
C THR A 22 3.54 0.48 -4.48
N THR A 23 4.01 -0.52 -3.75
CA THR A 23 3.66 -1.92 -3.96
C THR A 23 2.92 -2.50 -2.75
N VAL A 24 2.15 -3.57 -2.97
CA VAL A 24 1.46 -4.29 -1.88
C VAL A 24 2.47 -4.78 -0.84
N SER A 25 3.62 -5.30 -1.28
CA SER A 25 4.69 -5.72 -0.37
C SER A 25 5.22 -4.56 0.48
N ALA A 26 5.45 -3.39 -0.10
CA ALA A 26 5.88 -2.21 0.65
C ALA A 26 4.81 -1.75 1.66
N LEU A 27 3.52 -1.80 1.27
CA LEU A 27 2.41 -1.53 2.19
C LEU A 27 2.40 -2.54 3.35
N LEU A 28 2.58 -3.82 3.11
CA LEU A 28 2.64 -4.84 4.17
C LEU A 28 3.85 -4.64 5.09
N THR A 29 5.02 -4.31 4.54
CA THR A 29 6.20 -3.99 5.34
C THR A 29 5.98 -2.78 6.25
N ALA A 30 5.27 -1.76 5.76
CA ALA A 30 4.91 -0.58 6.55
C ALA A 30 3.76 -0.84 7.54
N ASN A 31 2.96 -1.90 7.34
CA ASN A 31 1.79 -2.24 8.15
C ASN A 31 1.88 -3.69 8.65
N PRO A 32 2.78 -3.99 9.60
CA PRO A 32 2.95 -5.34 10.15
C PRO A 32 1.70 -5.88 10.89
N SER A 33 0.72 -5.02 11.19
CA SER A 33 -0.58 -5.43 11.74
C SER A 33 -1.49 -6.12 10.71
N ILE A 34 -1.19 -5.98 9.41
CA ILE A 34 -1.95 -6.65 8.35
C ILE A 34 -1.37 -8.05 8.15
N THR A 35 -2.04 -9.04 8.73
CA THR A 35 -1.65 -10.45 8.59
C THR A 35 -2.14 -11.05 7.27
N ASN A 36 -3.27 -10.56 6.75
CA ASN A 36 -3.80 -11.00 5.47
C ASN A 36 -3.99 -9.79 4.52
N PRO A 37 -3.22 -9.71 3.41
CA PRO A 37 -3.32 -8.61 2.45
C PRO A 37 -4.67 -8.50 1.73
N GLU A 38 -5.41 -9.60 1.64
CA GLU A 38 -6.74 -9.62 0.98
C GLU A 38 -7.87 -9.20 1.93
N LEU A 39 -7.61 -9.18 3.24
CA LEU A 39 -8.58 -8.79 4.27
C LEU A 39 -8.17 -7.47 4.91
N ILE A 40 -8.46 -6.37 4.21
CA ILE A 40 -8.43 -5.03 4.80
C ILE A 40 -9.85 -4.54 5.07
N TYR A 41 -10.04 -3.83 6.18
CA TYR A 41 -11.36 -3.38 6.61
C TYR A 41 -11.57 -1.91 6.31
N THR A 42 -12.79 -1.55 5.92
CA THR A 42 -13.19 -0.15 5.80
C THR A 42 -13.04 0.58 7.14
N GLY A 43 -12.47 1.79 7.11
CA GLY A 43 -12.14 2.55 8.30
C GLY A 43 -10.78 2.20 8.91
N GLN A 44 -10.09 1.17 8.41
CA GLN A 44 -8.74 0.84 8.84
C GLN A 44 -7.74 1.90 8.37
N GLN A 45 -6.86 2.32 9.28
CA GLN A 45 -5.76 3.21 8.93
C GLN A 45 -4.61 2.40 8.33
N LEU A 46 -4.24 2.75 7.11
CA LEU A 46 -3.14 2.17 6.35
C LEU A 46 -1.99 3.18 6.26
N PHE A 47 -0.80 2.78 6.69
CA PHE A 47 0.41 3.58 6.51
C PHE A 47 0.94 3.40 5.10
N ILE A 48 0.98 4.49 4.34
CA ILE A 48 1.55 4.50 3.00
C ILE A 48 3.02 4.95 3.10
N PRO A 49 3.99 4.05 2.84
CA PRO A 49 5.38 4.46 2.74
C PRO A 49 5.53 5.23 1.43
N LEU A 50 5.76 6.55 1.53
CA LEU A 50 6.21 7.33 0.40
C LEU A 50 7.62 6.86 0.03
N GLN A 51 7.74 5.97 -0.95
CA GLN A 51 9.02 5.72 -1.57
C GLN A 51 9.29 6.83 -2.59
N TYR A 52 10.00 7.87 -2.17
CA TYR A 52 10.69 8.79 -3.10
C TYR A 52 11.85 8.09 -3.84
N ASN A 53 12.18 6.84 -3.46
CA ASN A 53 13.15 6.00 -4.14
C ASN A 53 12.41 5.05 -5.08
N ALA A 54 11.81 5.61 -6.14
CA ALA A 54 11.53 4.83 -7.34
C ALA A 54 12.88 4.41 -7.93
N ALA A 55 13.45 3.29 -7.45
CA ALA A 55 14.30 2.50 -8.31
C ALA A 55 13.45 2.22 -9.56
N PRO A 56 13.92 2.57 -10.77
CA PRO A 56 13.12 2.39 -11.97
C PRO A 56 12.77 0.90 -12.06
N LEU A 57 11.48 0.59 -12.17
CA LEU A 57 11.05 -0.77 -12.47
C LEU A 57 11.73 -1.13 -13.80
N PRO A 58 12.59 -2.18 -13.88
CA PRO A 58 12.84 -2.77 -15.17
C PRO A 58 11.52 -3.40 -15.58
N PHE A 59 10.77 -2.69 -16.42
CA PHE A 59 9.90 -3.34 -17.38
C PHE A 59 10.85 -4.14 -18.28
N GLY A 60 11.17 -5.36 -17.86
CA GLY A 60 11.87 -6.33 -18.69
C GLY A 60 10.99 -6.67 -19.90
N PRO A 61 11.60 -6.94 -21.07
CA PRO A 61 10.90 -7.22 -22.31
C PRO A 61 9.97 -8.44 -22.23
#